data_AF-A0A178LH52-F1
#
_entry.id   AF-A0A178LH52-F1
#
_cell.length_a   1.000
_cell.length_b   1.000
_cell.length_c   1.000
_cell.angle_alpha   90.00
_cell.angle_beta   90.00
_cell.angle_gamma   90.00
#
_symmetry.space_group_name_H-M   'P 1'
#
loop_
_entity.id
_entity.type
_entity.pdbx_description
1 polymer ?
#
loop_
_entity_poly.entity_id
_entity_poly.type
_entity_poly.pdbx_seq_one_letter_code
_entity_poly.pdbx_strand_id
1 'polypeptide(L)' 'MPELLALTCLSRTTAHRLMKTDPTFPKPVKLSDSTARNAPVGFVLGEVQAWIEGRIAAREQRA' A
#
# COMPACT_ATOMS: atom_id res chain seq x y z
N MET A 1 -1.26 4.40 -9.65
CA MET A 1 -1.00 3.25 -8.75
C MET A 1 -1.54 1.94 -9.35
N PRO A 2 -1.31 1.60 -10.62
CA PRO A 2 -1.87 0.36 -11.18
C PRO A 2 -1.23 -0.90 -10.58
N GLU A 3 0.07 -0.88 -10.34
CA GLU A 3 0.83 -2.04 -9.86
C GLU A 3 0.49 -2.44 -8.41
N LEU A 4 0.40 -1.48 -7.49
CA LEU A 4 -0.05 -1.70 -6.10
C LEU A 4 -1.45 -2.35 -6.06
N LEU A 5 -2.37 -1.87 -6.89
CA LEU A 5 -3.74 -2.37 -6.94
C LEU A 5 -3.80 -3.77 -7.56
N ALA A 6 -2.94 -4.06 -8.54
CA ALA A 6 -2.81 -5.40 -9.11
C ALA A 6 -2.26 -6.41 -8.10
N LEU A 7 -1.22 -6.04 -7.33
CA LEU A 7 -0.61 -6.92 -6.32
C LEU A 7 -1.54 -7.21 -5.13
N THR A 8 -2.27 -6.19 -4.69
CA THR A 8 -3.16 -6.31 -3.51
C THR A 8 -4.58 -6.75 -3.88
N CYS A 9 -4.92 -6.80 -5.17
CA CYS A 9 -6.29 -6.99 -5.69
C CYS A 9 -7.32 -6.04 -5.05
N LEU A 10 -6.88 -4.86 -4.59
CA LEU A 10 -7.75 -3.87 -3.95
C LEU A 10 -8.28 -2.85 -4.96
N SER A 11 -9.48 -2.33 -4.67
CA SER A 11 -9.95 -1.13 -5.36
C SER A 11 -9.14 0.09 -4.94
N ARG A 12 -9.01 1.08 -5.82
CA ARG A 12 -8.37 2.37 -5.50
C ARG A 12 -8.97 3.01 -4.25
N THR A 13 -10.29 2.96 -4.10
CA THR A 13 -11.01 3.50 -2.94
C THR A 13 -10.61 2.77 -1.66
N THR A 14 -10.53 1.45 -1.71
CA THR A 14 -10.13 0.63 -0.55
C THR A 14 -8.67 0.89 -0.17
N ALA A 15 -7.76 0.98 -1.14
CA ALA A 15 -6.36 1.30 -0.89
C ALA A 15 -6.23 2.67 -0.22
N HIS A 16 -6.90 3.71 -0.74
CA HIS A 16 -6.89 5.04 -0.10
C HIS A 16 -7.49 5.04 1.31
N ARG A 17 -8.51 4.22 1.58
CA ARG A 17 -9.06 4.06 2.92
C ARG A 17 -8.03 3.41 3.85
N LEU A 18 -7.41 2.31 3.42
CA LEU A 18 -6.38 1.62 4.21
C LEU A 18 -5.16 2.51 4.47
N MET A 19 -4.71 3.30 3.49
CA MET A 19 -3.65 4.30 3.70
C MET A 19 -3.97 5.30 4.83
N LYS A 20 -5.26 5.57 5.10
CA LYS A 20 -5.70 6.48 6.17
C LYS A 20 -5.96 5.76 7.49
N THR A 21 -6.49 4.54 7.44
CA THR A 21 -6.96 3.81 8.64
C THR A 21 -5.95 2.83 9.19
N ASP A 22 -5.08 2.29 8.34
CA ASP A 22 -4.16 1.21 8.67
C ASP A 22 -2.71 1.69 8.58
N PRO A 23 -1.99 1.78 9.72
CA PRO A 23 -0.60 2.22 9.74
C PRO A 23 0.37 1.19 9.14
N THR A 24 -0.04 -0.08 8.97
CA THR A 24 0.76 -1.15 8.35
C THR A 24 0.68 -1.12 6.83
N PHE A 25 -0.27 -0.36 6.26
CA PHE A 25 -0.41 -0.24 4.82
C PHE A 25 0.73 0.62 4.24
N PRO A 26 1.37 0.20 3.13
CA PRO A 26 2.50 0.90 2.53
C PRO A 26 2.15 2.36 2.21
N LYS A 27 3.03 3.26 2.66
CA LYS A 27 2.81 4.71 2.51
C LYS A 27 3.40 5.20 1.19
N PRO A 28 2.80 6.25 0.60
CA PRO A 28 3.28 6.78 -0.66
C PRO A 28 4.57 7.57 -0.40
N VAL A 29 5.66 7.17 -1.05
CA VAL A 29 6.97 7.82 -0.98
C VAL A 29 7.12 8.78 -2.15
N LYS A 30 7.42 10.05 -1.86
CA LYS A 30 7.68 11.04 -2.90
C LYS A 30 9.02 10.75 -3.56
N LEU A 31 9.02 10.55 -4.88
CA LEU A 31 10.24 10.31 -5.67
C LEU A 31 10.83 11.61 -6.23
N SER A 32 10.25 12.76 -5.88
CA SER A 32 10.70 14.09 -6.31
C SER A 32 10.57 15.06 -5.13
N ASP A 33 11.47 16.03 -5.06
CA ASP A 33 11.44 17.13 -4.08
C ASP A 33 10.27 18.12 -4.32
N SER A 34 9.54 17.96 -5.43
CA SER A 34 8.41 18.83 -5.73
C SER A 34 7.22 18.54 -4.81
N THR A 35 6.67 19.59 -4.19
CA THR A 35 5.48 19.55 -3.35
C THR A 35 4.17 19.56 -4.15
N ALA A 36 4.26 19.47 -5.49
CA ALA A 36 3.11 19.50 -6.39
C ALA A 36 2.14 18.33 -6.14
N ARG A 37 0.85 18.58 -6.32
CA ARG A 37 -0.24 17.59 -6.13
C ARG A 37 -0.13 16.35 -7.04
N ASN A 38 0.62 16.46 -8.13
CA ASN A 38 0.88 15.41 -9.12
C ASN A 38 2.34 14.92 -9.09
N ALA A 39 3.12 15.23 -8.05
CA ALA A 39 4.48 14.73 -7.95
C ALA A 39 4.48 13.19 -8.05
N PRO A 40 5.47 12.58 -8.72
CA PRO A 40 5.55 11.14 -8.83
C PRO A 40 5.70 10.53 -7.43
N VAL A 41 4.75 9.68 -7.07
CA VAL A 41 4.72 8.97 -5.79
C VAL A 41 4.90 7.48 -6.05
N GLY A 42 5.93 6.92 -5.45
CA GLY A 42 6.23 5.49 -5.46
C GLY A 42 5.71 4.81 -4.20
N PHE A 43 5.76 3.48 -4.20
CA PHE A 43 5.54 2.66 -3.02
C PHE A 43 6.74 1.71 -2.88
N VAL A 44 7.16 1.45 -1.65
CA VAL A 44 8.26 0.51 -1.40
C VAL A 44 7.74 -0.91 -1.58
N LEU A 45 8.27 -1.64 -2.57
CA LEU A 45 7.81 -3.00 -2.88
C LEU A 45 7.89 -3.94 -1.67
N GLY A 46 8.96 -3.84 -0.87
CA GLY A 46 9.13 -4.65 0.34
C GLY A 46 8.06 -4.39 1.40
N GLU A 47 7.60 -3.15 1.57
CA GLU A 47 6.49 -2.84 2.49
C GLU A 47 5.16 -3.42 1.99
N VAL A 48 4.91 -3.36 0.68
CA VAL A 48 3.71 -3.96 0.07
C VAL A 48 3.69 -5.46 0.30
N GLN A 49 4.82 -6.13 0.08
CA GLN A 49 4.94 -7.57 0.26
C GLN A 49 4.82 -8.00 1.72
N ALA A 50 5.49 -7.30 2.64
CA ALA A 50 5.37 -7.54 4.07
C ALA A 50 3.93 -7.36 4.59
N TRP A 51 3.19 -6.38 4.04
CA TRP A 51 1.77 -6.21 4.36
C TRP A 51 0.93 -7.39 3.88
N ILE A 52 1.16 -7.89 2.66
CA ILE A 52 0.47 -9.09 2.13
C ILE A 52 0.77 -10.31 3.00
N GLU A 53 2.04 -10.53 3.35
CA GLU A 53 2.48 -11.63 4.22
C GLU A 53 1.84 -11.53 5.61
N GLY A 54 1.78 -10.35 6.20
CA GLY A 54 1.09 -10.13 7.48
C GLY A 54 -0.40 -10.45 7.42
N ARG A 55 -1.07 -10.19 6.28
CA ARG A 55 -2.47 -10.56 6.06
C ARG A 55 -2.66 -12.08 5.92
N ILE A 56 -1.70 -12.77 5.30
CA ILE A 56 -1.68 -14.23 5.19
C ILE A 56 -1.48 -14.86 6.59
N ALA A 57 -0.48 -14.39 7.35
CA ALA A 57 -0.22 -14.88 8.70
C ALA A 57 -1.40 -14.62 9.66
N ALA A 58 -2.03 -13.45 9.58
CA ALA A 58 -3.22 -13.13 10.36
C ALA A 58 -4.47 -13.96 9.96
N ARG A 59 -4.48 -14.54 8.76
CA ARG A 59 -5.49 -15.52 8.34
C ARG A 59 -5.18 -16.88 8.97
N GLU A 60 -3.93 -17.33 8.94
CA GLU A 60 -3.50 -18.60 9.53
C GLU A 60 -3.72 -18.63 11.05
N GLN A 61 -3.53 -17.52 11.76
CA GLN A 61 -3.78 -17.42 13.21
C GLN A 61 -5.28 -17.41 13.59
N ARG A 62 -6.18 -17.27 12.61
CA ARG A 62 -7.64 -17.30 12.82
C ARG A 62 -8.29 -18.63 12.40
N ALA A 63 -7.52 -19.57 11.86
CA ALA A 63 -7.96 -20.93 11.52
C ALA A 63 -7.69 -21.88 12.69
#